data_AF-A0A0P9JRI6-F1
#
_entry.id   AF-A0A0P9JRI6-F1
#
_cell.length_a   1.000
_cell.length_b   1.000
_cell.length_c   1.000
_cell.angle_alpha   90.00
_cell.angle_beta   90.00
_cell.angle_gamma   90.00
#
_symmetry.space_group_name_H-M   'P 1'
#
loop_
_entity.id
_entity.type
_entity.pdbx_description
1 polymer ?
#
loop_
_entity_poly.entity_id
_entity_poly.type
_entity_poly.pdbx_seq_one_letter_code
_entity_poly.pdbx_strand_id
1 'polypeptide(L)'
;MALDVKPSLQLDLPPPEVPYLKQPENYLDLDQLMGQALETWINYPGMRVGDRLFPNWRGCGLQGQLVDFFEDLVVVEEDNPKGVAVIILNQPLHELDQGWVFYSYQLYDPNVQGNRGEESLRIFFNVGKRPALSGGLGAPQCKESHDLKLDPELLELGGEVLFVTPPYHAMRMGDTITLTLDLFFGENDPFQPLSQSKTLTNSDVGLPVQWRVTASDLLQIEGGYVLMSYSVTYAGTSITSQSSIQTLDIVEHDDDLLPALTIKDFSGGSLDPGAYPDGITLIVGPYPGMEVNDDVMLYVSGDTRVAQSLRADLSSVESGIVQFRLASSWLIANNGRQVEFMYEYARLGEAKRSLSRDVILRRPLDLPAPVIKDAIIDEPGDTMVKGHIFARQLTQGVTISIPKEAFIGAGDQVQMYWDGHGSTGRFIADPSPNDSRMFHIPPEAVPANMGKRLDVYYKVTPVLEPAGTSRVFNLEVRKLDGGWPFIQFVNPPVLDARLSLAKVPPGGAGLELPGWVYMAPGQRVRIKTVGLLQSSGTALTLGLRIGVAEPVTEAEYQARRVPVSIPREFLERLQRNSETNSVTVDVSFDDGLSYTQFPPITFTLVD
;
A
#
# COMPACT_ATOMS: atom_id res chain seq x y z
N MET A 1 -79.64 -35.31 -26.98
CA MET A 1 -79.48 -35.37 -25.51
C MET A 1 -78.01 -35.67 -25.25
N ALA A 2 -77.20 -34.62 -25.17
CA ALA A 2 -75.80 -34.70 -24.81
C ALA A 2 -75.67 -33.90 -23.51
N LEU A 3 -75.17 -34.58 -22.48
CA LEU A 3 -75.03 -34.06 -21.12
C LEU A 3 -73.97 -32.94 -21.13
N ASP A 4 -74.39 -31.74 -20.76
CA ASP A 4 -73.49 -30.65 -20.35
C ASP A 4 -72.74 -31.10 -19.09
N VAL A 5 -71.48 -31.50 -19.25
CA VAL A 5 -70.53 -31.58 -18.14
C VAL A 5 -70.01 -30.17 -17.92
N LYS A 6 -70.50 -29.49 -16.88
CA LYS A 6 -69.85 -28.27 -16.38
C LYS A 6 -68.39 -28.61 -16.02
N PRO A 7 -67.40 -27.79 -16.42
CA PRO A 7 -66.06 -27.91 -15.86
C PRO A 7 -66.16 -27.64 -14.36
N SER A 8 -65.61 -28.54 -13.53
CA SER A 8 -65.36 -28.28 -12.12
C SER A 8 -64.44 -27.05 -12.04
N LEU A 9 -64.94 -25.96 -11.45
CA LEU A 9 -64.06 -24.90 -10.97
C LEU A 9 -63.15 -25.56 -9.93
N GLN A 10 -61.89 -25.77 -10.28
CA GLN A 10 -60.85 -26.10 -9.33
C GLN A 10 -60.77 -24.88 -8.38
N LEU A 11 -61.20 -25.04 -7.11
CA LEU A 11 -61.02 -23.99 -6.14
C LEU A 11 -59.51 -23.93 -5.84
N ASP A 12 -58.87 -22.78 -6.04
CA ASP A 12 -57.54 -22.52 -5.46
C ASP A 12 -57.69 -22.39 -3.95
N LEU A 13 -57.76 -23.53 -3.25
CA LEU A 13 -57.90 -23.61 -1.80
C LEU A 13 -56.60 -23.13 -1.12
N PRO A 14 -56.63 -22.06 -0.31
CA PRO A 14 -55.44 -21.50 0.32
C PRO A 14 -54.87 -22.45 1.39
N PRO A 15 -53.57 -22.33 1.76
CA PRO A 15 -53.00 -23.15 2.81
C PRO A 15 -53.57 -22.79 4.19
N PRO A 16 -53.48 -23.69 5.19
CA PRO A 16 -53.76 -23.35 6.58
C PRO A 16 -52.93 -22.15 7.07
N GLU A 17 -53.51 -21.34 7.93
CA GLU A 17 -52.84 -20.24 8.61
C GLU A 17 -52.25 -20.72 9.95
N VAL A 18 -50.96 -20.39 10.17
CA VAL A 18 -50.21 -20.75 11.38
C VAL A 18 -49.69 -19.45 12.04
N PRO A 19 -50.40 -18.87 13.02
CA PRO A 19 -50.13 -17.52 13.53
C PRO A 19 -48.75 -17.32 14.18
N TYR A 20 -48.16 -18.37 14.76
CA TYR A 20 -46.88 -18.30 15.48
C TYR A 20 -45.66 -18.64 14.59
N LEU A 21 -45.87 -18.73 13.28
CA LEU A 21 -44.82 -19.07 12.33
C LEU A 21 -43.90 -17.86 12.09
N LYS A 22 -42.62 -18.00 12.42
CA LYS A 22 -41.60 -16.97 12.18
C LYS A 22 -41.22 -16.91 10.72
N GLN A 23 -41.25 -15.71 10.15
CA GLN A 23 -40.85 -15.43 8.77
C GLN A 23 -39.65 -14.48 8.80
N PRO A 24 -38.69 -14.61 7.86
CA PRO A 24 -38.70 -15.49 6.68
C PRO A 24 -38.19 -16.93 6.92
N GLU A 25 -37.70 -17.27 8.11
CA GLU A 25 -37.01 -18.55 8.38
C GLU A 25 -37.95 -19.77 8.46
N ASN A 26 -39.25 -19.51 8.44
CA ASN A 26 -40.32 -20.48 8.30
C ASN A 26 -40.26 -21.60 9.36
N TYR A 27 -40.21 -21.20 10.64
CA TYR A 27 -40.17 -22.11 11.79
C TYR A 27 -41.15 -21.70 12.91
N LEU A 28 -41.59 -22.70 13.68
CA LEU A 28 -42.41 -22.53 14.88
C LEU A 28 -41.50 -22.55 16.13
N ASP A 29 -41.42 -21.43 16.82
CA ASP A 29 -40.74 -21.32 18.11
C ASP A 29 -41.61 -21.89 19.23
N LEU A 30 -41.23 -23.06 19.75
CA LEU A 30 -41.97 -23.76 20.81
C LEU A 30 -42.01 -22.97 22.13
N ASP A 31 -41.01 -22.13 22.41
CA ASP A 31 -40.97 -21.34 23.65
C ASP A 31 -42.10 -20.29 23.67
N GLN A 32 -42.52 -19.80 22.49
CA GLN A 32 -43.61 -18.83 22.37
C GLN A 32 -44.98 -19.43 22.71
N LEU A 33 -45.12 -20.76 22.59
CA LEU A 33 -46.36 -21.44 22.95
C LEU A 33 -46.53 -21.53 24.47
N MET A 34 -45.49 -21.28 25.28
CA MET A 34 -45.54 -21.36 26.75
C MET A 34 -46.19 -22.65 27.27
N GLY A 35 -45.96 -23.77 26.59
CA GLY A 35 -46.56 -25.09 26.89
C GLY A 35 -48.02 -25.27 26.46
N GLN A 36 -48.63 -24.29 25.78
CA GLN A 36 -49.98 -24.38 25.23
C GLN A 36 -50.03 -25.07 23.87
N ALA A 37 -51.21 -25.58 23.49
CA ALA A 37 -51.44 -26.15 22.17
C ALA A 37 -51.32 -25.07 21.08
N LEU A 38 -50.90 -25.47 19.88
CA LEU A 38 -50.90 -24.59 18.71
C LEU A 38 -52.31 -24.52 18.12
N GLU A 39 -52.87 -23.32 18.09
CA GLU A 39 -54.11 -23.04 17.38
C GLU A 39 -53.80 -22.58 15.95
N THR A 40 -54.31 -23.31 14.96
CA THR A 40 -54.19 -22.99 13.54
C THR A 40 -55.57 -22.73 12.94
N TRP A 41 -55.63 -22.07 11.79
CA TRP A 41 -56.89 -21.69 11.15
C TRP A 41 -56.97 -22.19 9.71
N ILE A 42 -58.12 -22.74 9.33
CA ILE A 42 -58.42 -23.12 7.96
C ILE A 42 -59.59 -22.29 7.47
N ASN A 43 -59.40 -21.58 6.36
CA ASN A 43 -60.44 -20.80 5.69
C ASN A 43 -60.35 -21.04 4.18
N TYR A 44 -61.49 -21.00 3.48
CA TYR A 44 -61.53 -21.05 2.02
C TYR A 44 -62.72 -20.28 1.46
N PRO A 45 -62.63 -19.80 0.20
CA PRO A 45 -63.73 -19.09 -0.46
C PRO A 45 -65.02 -19.92 -0.47
N GLY A 46 -66.06 -19.40 0.19
CA GLY A 46 -67.38 -20.01 0.21
C GLY A 46 -67.62 -21.02 1.35
N MET A 47 -66.75 -21.08 2.36
CA MET A 47 -66.97 -21.82 3.60
C MET A 47 -68.33 -21.49 4.24
N ARG A 48 -69.03 -22.50 4.76
CA ARG A 48 -70.34 -22.36 5.43
C ARG A 48 -70.42 -23.24 6.67
N VAL A 49 -71.26 -22.84 7.62
CA VAL A 49 -71.65 -23.68 8.76
C VAL A 49 -72.21 -25.02 8.26
N GLY A 50 -71.66 -26.11 8.79
CA GLY A 50 -71.97 -27.49 8.40
C GLY A 50 -71.02 -28.10 7.37
N ASP A 51 -70.11 -27.30 6.78
CA ASP A 51 -69.04 -27.84 5.95
C ASP A 51 -68.12 -28.74 6.77
N ARG A 52 -67.50 -29.72 6.10
CA ARG A 52 -66.64 -30.72 6.74
C ARG A 52 -65.32 -30.84 6.00
N LEU A 53 -64.23 -30.92 6.73
CA LEU A 53 -62.88 -31.02 6.17
C LEU A 53 -61.98 -31.90 7.03
N PHE A 54 -60.95 -32.45 6.41
CA PHE A 54 -59.89 -33.21 7.07
C PHE A 54 -58.61 -32.38 7.08
N PRO A 55 -58.12 -31.90 8.23
CA PRO A 55 -56.76 -31.39 8.33
C PRO A 55 -55.79 -32.49 7.92
N ASN A 56 -54.66 -32.14 7.31
CA ASN A 56 -53.62 -33.06 6.87
C ASN A 56 -52.26 -32.52 7.33
N TRP A 57 -51.92 -32.83 8.57
CA TRP A 57 -50.64 -32.53 9.19
C TRP A 57 -49.74 -33.75 9.09
N ARG A 58 -48.60 -33.58 8.42
CA ARG A 58 -47.58 -34.62 8.24
C ARG A 58 -46.28 -34.14 8.86
N GLY A 59 -45.93 -34.71 10.00
CA GLY A 59 -44.79 -34.28 10.81
C GLY A 59 -43.68 -35.32 10.82
N CYS A 60 -42.44 -34.85 10.76
CA CYS A 60 -41.25 -35.67 10.85
C CYS A 60 -40.28 -35.06 11.87
N GLY A 61 -40.08 -35.75 12.98
CA GLY A 61 -39.17 -35.29 14.03
C GLY A 61 -37.69 -35.51 13.67
N LEU A 62 -36.79 -35.05 14.54
CA LEU A 62 -35.33 -35.03 14.30
C LEU A 62 -34.72 -36.35 13.81
N GLN A 63 -35.18 -37.50 14.33
CA GLN A 63 -34.64 -38.82 13.99
C GLN A 63 -35.49 -39.55 12.92
N GLY A 64 -36.40 -38.83 12.27
CA GLY A 64 -37.32 -39.39 11.28
C GLY A 64 -38.61 -39.98 11.87
N GLN A 65 -38.90 -39.75 13.15
CA GLN A 65 -40.16 -40.19 13.76
C GLN A 65 -41.37 -39.50 13.13
N LEU A 66 -42.42 -40.27 12.82
CA LEU A 66 -43.67 -39.74 12.28
C LEU A 66 -44.54 -39.16 13.41
N VAL A 67 -44.92 -37.89 13.25
CA VAL A 67 -45.85 -37.20 14.15
C VAL A 67 -46.94 -36.56 13.30
N ASP A 68 -47.86 -37.43 12.89
CA ASP A 68 -48.89 -37.14 11.90
C ASP A 68 -50.26 -36.89 12.56
N PHE A 69 -51.02 -35.96 12.00
CA PHE A 69 -52.40 -35.66 12.41
C PHE A 69 -53.25 -35.42 11.14
N PHE A 70 -53.99 -36.43 10.68
CA PHE A 70 -54.68 -36.33 9.38
C PHE A 70 -56.03 -37.05 9.26
N GLU A 71 -56.52 -37.71 10.33
CA GLU A 71 -57.73 -38.52 10.26
C GLU A 71 -58.98 -37.82 10.82
N ASP A 72 -58.80 -36.71 11.53
CA ASP A 72 -59.90 -36.02 12.20
C ASP A 72 -60.78 -35.25 11.22
N LEU A 73 -62.07 -35.52 11.26
CA LEU A 73 -63.07 -34.78 10.52
C LEU A 73 -63.50 -33.56 11.33
N VAL A 74 -63.12 -32.38 10.86
CA VAL A 74 -63.49 -31.09 11.45
C VAL A 74 -64.78 -30.60 10.78
N VAL A 75 -65.74 -30.16 11.60
CA VAL A 75 -67.01 -29.57 11.14
C VAL A 75 -66.96 -28.07 11.41
N VAL A 76 -67.38 -27.26 10.44
CA VAL A 76 -67.54 -25.82 10.63
C VAL A 76 -68.81 -25.58 11.46
N GLU A 77 -68.65 -25.32 12.75
CA GLU A 77 -69.79 -25.16 13.68
C GLU A 77 -70.35 -23.73 13.72
N GLU A 78 -69.53 -22.74 13.40
CA GLU A 78 -69.87 -21.31 13.46
C GLU A 78 -69.32 -20.55 12.24
N ASP A 79 -69.95 -19.41 11.93
CA ASP A 79 -69.50 -18.50 10.88
C ASP A 79 -68.45 -17.54 11.46
N ASN A 80 -67.17 -17.89 11.29
CA ASN A 80 -66.02 -17.16 11.81
C ASN A 80 -65.16 -16.62 10.65
N PRO A 81 -64.82 -15.31 10.62
CA PRO A 81 -64.03 -14.74 9.53
C PRO A 81 -62.60 -15.30 9.41
N LYS A 82 -62.05 -15.91 10.47
CA LYS A 82 -60.77 -16.65 10.41
C LYS A 82 -60.92 -18.08 9.89
N GLY A 83 -62.15 -18.56 9.72
CA GLY A 83 -62.46 -19.94 9.38
C GLY A 83 -62.53 -20.84 10.62
N VAL A 84 -62.26 -22.13 10.44
CA VAL A 84 -62.34 -23.12 11.53
C VAL A 84 -60.99 -23.32 12.20
N ALA A 85 -61.00 -23.35 13.54
CA ALA A 85 -59.81 -23.61 14.34
C ALA A 85 -59.44 -25.10 14.34
N VAL A 86 -58.16 -25.40 14.19
CA VAL A 86 -57.59 -26.75 14.35
C VAL A 86 -56.49 -26.69 15.41
N ILE A 87 -56.68 -27.46 16.47
CA ILE A 87 -55.81 -27.47 17.65
C ILE A 87 -54.82 -28.63 17.56
N ILE A 88 -53.54 -28.30 17.54
CA ILE A 88 -52.44 -29.27 17.59
C ILE A 88 -51.85 -29.26 19.00
N LEU A 89 -51.95 -30.39 19.70
CA LEU A 89 -51.52 -30.50 21.08
C LEU A 89 -50.01 -30.21 21.24
N ASN A 90 -49.65 -29.60 22.36
CA ASN A 90 -48.27 -29.20 22.65
C ASN A 90 -47.29 -30.38 22.72
N GLN A 91 -47.73 -31.52 23.27
CA GLN A 91 -46.87 -32.70 23.42
C GLN A 91 -46.35 -33.23 22.06
N PRO A 92 -47.19 -33.50 21.04
CA PRO A 92 -46.72 -33.83 19.69
C PRO A 92 -45.78 -32.77 19.06
N LEU A 93 -45.99 -31.48 19.37
CA LEU A 93 -45.10 -30.42 18.86
C LEU A 93 -43.69 -30.50 19.46
N HIS A 94 -43.55 -30.92 20.71
CA HIS A 94 -42.24 -31.18 21.31
C HIS A 94 -41.54 -32.41 20.72
N GLU A 95 -42.29 -33.44 20.31
CA GLU A 95 -41.72 -34.60 19.59
C GLU A 95 -41.18 -34.23 18.20
N LEU A 96 -41.67 -33.10 17.67
CA LEU A 96 -41.23 -32.46 16.43
C LEU A 96 -40.12 -31.42 16.64
N ASP A 97 -39.59 -31.19 17.84
CA ASP A 97 -38.46 -30.27 18.02
C ASP A 97 -37.27 -30.67 17.13
N GLN A 98 -36.71 -29.68 16.44
CA GLN A 98 -35.72 -29.82 15.36
C GLN A 98 -36.21 -30.64 14.14
N GLY A 99 -37.51 -30.91 14.03
CA GLY A 99 -38.20 -31.60 12.95
C GLY A 99 -38.96 -30.65 12.01
N TRP A 100 -39.74 -31.18 11.09
CA TRP A 100 -40.47 -30.41 10.07
C TRP A 100 -41.90 -30.91 9.87
N VAL A 101 -42.74 -30.05 9.31
CA VAL A 101 -44.17 -30.30 9.08
C VAL A 101 -44.57 -29.87 7.67
N PHE A 102 -45.38 -30.70 7.03
CA PHE A 102 -46.24 -30.34 5.92
C PHE A 102 -47.68 -30.25 6.40
N TYR A 103 -48.35 -29.13 6.16
CA TYR A 103 -49.72 -28.92 6.61
C TYR A 103 -50.63 -28.42 5.47
N SER A 104 -51.73 -29.13 5.25
CA SER A 104 -52.80 -28.82 4.28
C SER A 104 -54.14 -29.29 4.85
N TYR A 105 -55.22 -29.20 4.07
CA TYR A 105 -56.51 -29.81 4.40
C TYR A 105 -57.21 -30.33 3.14
N GLN A 106 -58.13 -31.27 3.31
CA GLN A 106 -58.96 -31.83 2.26
C GLN A 106 -60.43 -31.60 2.57
N LEU A 107 -61.20 -31.15 1.58
CA LEU A 107 -62.66 -31.04 1.74
C LEU A 107 -63.29 -32.43 1.81
N TYR A 108 -64.32 -32.60 2.64
CA TYR A 108 -65.10 -33.83 2.67
C TYR A 108 -65.92 -33.96 1.38
N ASP A 109 -65.77 -35.07 0.66
CA ASP A 109 -66.58 -35.39 -0.52
C ASP A 109 -67.13 -36.83 -0.42
N PRO A 110 -68.44 -37.03 -0.20
CA PRO A 110 -69.03 -38.36 -0.06
C PRO A 110 -69.00 -39.19 -1.36
N ASN A 111 -68.64 -38.60 -2.50
CA ASN A 111 -68.63 -39.26 -3.80
C ASN A 111 -67.25 -39.83 -4.18
N VAL A 112 -66.22 -39.60 -3.35
CA VAL A 112 -64.86 -40.08 -3.59
C VAL A 112 -64.50 -41.17 -2.57
N GLN A 113 -63.75 -42.19 -3.01
CA GLN A 113 -63.30 -43.27 -2.13
C GLN A 113 -62.47 -42.70 -0.95
N GLY A 114 -62.89 -42.99 0.28
CA GLY A 114 -62.26 -42.44 1.49
C GLY A 114 -62.82 -41.08 1.93
N ASN A 115 -63.86 -40.57 1.27
CA ASN A 115 -64.54 -39.31 1.55
C ASN A 115 -63.68 -38.04 1.48
N ARG A 116 -62.55 -38.09 0.75
CA ARG A 116 -61.56 -36.99 0.66
C ARG A 116 -61.57 -36.40 -0.75
N GLY A 117 -62.04 -35.17 -0.86
CA GLY A 117 -62.10 -34.38 -2.09
C GLY A 117 -60.81 -33.60 -2.35
N GLU A 118 -60.96 -32.40 -2.93
CA GLU A 118 -59.84 -31.51 -3.26
C GLU A 118 -58.98 -31.17 -2.03
N GLU A 119 -57.65 -31.21 -2.19
CA GLU A 119 -56.67 -30.81 -1.19
C GLU A 119 -56.22 -29.37 -1.43
N SER A 120 -56.03 -28.63 -0.34
CA SER A 120 -55.52 -27.26 -0.39
C SER A 120 -54.03 -27.16 -0.71
N LEU A 121 -53.59 -25.93 -0.99
CA LEU A 121 -52.16 -25.62 -0.98
C LEU A 121 -51.55 -26.01 0.37
N ARG A 122 -50.30 -26.46 0.32
CA ARG A 122 -49.59 -26.95 1.49
C ARG A 122 -48.62 -25.90 2.00
N ILE A 123 -48.59 -25.70 3.31
CA ILE A 123 -47.51 -24.98 3.98
C ILE A 123 -46.48 -25.98 4.49
N PHE A 124 -45.21 -25.63 4.34
CA PHE A 124 -44.08 -26.34 4.94
C PHE A 124 -43.50 -25.45 6.02
N PHE A 125 -43.13 -26.00 7.18
CA PHE A 125 -42.36 -25.26 8.18
C PHE A 125 -41.57 -26.20 9.08
N ASN A 126 -40.53 -25.64 9.71
CA ASN A 126 -39.73 -26.33 10.73
C ASN A 126 -40.35 -26.15 12.12
N VAL A 127 -40.12 -27.09 13.03
CA VAL A 127 -40.59 -27.01 14.43
C VAL A 127 -39.37 -26.97 15.35
N GLY A 128 -39.44 -26.09 16.36
CA GLY A 128 -38.33 -25.81 17.28
C GLY A 128 -37.43 -24.66 16.83
N LYS A 129 -36.78 -24.00 17.79
CA LYS A 129 -35.72 -23.01 17.51
C LYS A 129 -34.56 -23.73 16.84
N ARG A 130 -34.38 -23.51 15.55
CA ARG A 130 -33.19 -24.00 14.85
C ARG A 130 -32.12 -22.93 14.90
N PRO A 131 -30.82 -23.30 14.98
CA PRO A 131 -29.79 -22.47 14.38
C PRO A 131 -30.27 -22.19 12.96
N ALA A 132 -30.36 -20.92 12.56
CA ALA A 132 -30.83 -20.56 11.23
C ALA A 132 -30.18 -21.50 10.21
N LEU A 133 -30.99 -22.26 9.46
CA LEU A 133 -30.51 -23.07 8.35
C LEU A 133 -30.04 -22.09 7.25
N SER A 134 -28.88 -21.47 7.46
CA SER A 134 -27.69 -21.72 6.64
C SER A 134 -27.96 -21.70 5.13
N GLY A 135 -28.45 -20.56 4.64
CA GLY A 135 -28.72 -20.33 3.22
C GLY A 135 -29.21 -18.92 2.85
N GLY A 136 -29.44 -18.04 3.83
CA GLY A 136 -29.81 -16.65 3.60
C GLY A 136 -28.66 -15.80 3.06
N LEU A 137 -29.01 -14.57 2.65
CA LEU A 137 -28.04 -13.51 2.42
C LEU A 137 -27.13 -13.35 3.66
N GLY A 138 -25.83 -13.14 3.45
CA GLY A 138 -24.88 -12.99 4.55
C GLY A 138 -25.17 -11.77 5.42
N ALA A 139 -24.62 -11.72 6.63
CA ALA A 139 -24.80 -10.56 7.50
C ALA A 139 -23.95 -9.38 6.97
N PRO A 140 -24.44 -8.12 7.03
CA PRO A 140 -23.59 -6.95 6.81
C PRO A 140 -22.54 -6.84 7.91
N GLN A 141 -21.34 -6.38 7.55
CA GLN A 141 -20.17 -6.27 8.43
C GLN A 141 -19.69 -4.82 8.51
N CYS A 142 -18.96 -4.48 9.58
CA CYS A 142 -18.31 -3.19 9.78
C CYS A 142 -16.83 -3.45 10.02
N LYS A 143 -15.98 -3.06 9.07
CA LYS A 143 -14.54 -3.40 9.08
C LYS A 143 -13.82 -2.90 10.34
N GLU A 144 -14.23 -1.74 10.83
CA GLU A 144 -13.63 -1.10 11.99
C GLU A 144 -14.13 -1.70 13.33
N SER A 145 -15.23 -2.48 13.34
CA SER A 145 -15.79 -3.06 14.55
C SER A 145 -15.10 -4.37 14.97
N HIS A 146 -15.26 -4.73 16.24
CA HIS A 146 -14.89 -6.04 16.77
C HIS A 146 -15.95 -6.51 17.75
N ASP A 147 -16.35 -7.78 17.68
CA ASP A 147 -17.39 -8.35 18.53
C ASP A 147 -18.72 -7.57 18.45
N LEU A 148 -19.06 -7.08 17.23
CA LEU A 148 -20.21 -6.21 16.99
C LEU A 148 -20.23 -4.92 17.82
N LYS A 149 -19.06 -4.45 18.24
CA LYS A 149 -18.87 -3.18 18.93
C LYS A 149 -17.94 -2.28 18.12
N LEU A 150 -18.34 -1.03 17.92
CA LEU A 150 -17.56 0.01 17.24
C LEU A 150 -17.15 1.07 18.26
N ASP A 151 -15.86 1.11 18.54
CA ASP A 151 -15.27 1.99 19.55
C ASP A 151 -15.47 3.48 19.18
N PRO A 152 -16.14 4.28 20.03
CA PRO A 152 -16.30 5.72 19.84
C PRO A 152 -14.98 6.48 19.69
N GLU A 153 -13.90 6.08 20.36
CA GLU A 153 -12.61 6.76 20.26
C GLU A 153 -12.04 6.68 18.83
N LEU A 154 -12.29 5.57 18.12
CA LEU A 154 -11.92 5.44 16.70
C LEU A 154 -12.71 6.42 15.82
N LEU A 155 -13.95 6.74 16.19
CA LEU A 155 -14.80 7.67 15.45
C LEU A 155 -14.40 9.13 15.68
N GLU A 156 -13.88 9.47 16.87
CA GLU A 156 -13.37 10.81 17.19
C GLU A 156 -12.16 11.21 16.33
N LEU A 157 -11.39 10.22 15.83
CA LEU A 157 -10.31 10.45 14.86
C LEU A 157 -10.83 11.00 13.51
N GLY A 158 -12.13 10.87 13.26
CA GLY A 158 -12.82 11.30 12.04
C GLY A 158 -12.57 10.38 10.84
N GLY A 159 -13.12 10.78 9.69
CA GLY A 159 -12.99 10.03 8.44
C GLY A 159 -14.21 9.17 8.09
N GLU A 160 -13.97 8.02 7.48
CA GLU A 160 -15.01 7.10 6.98
C GLU A 160 -14.91 5.75 7.70
N VAL A 161 -16.06 5.21 8.09
CA VAL A 161 -16.27 3.84 8.54
C VAL A 161 -16.76 3.00 7.36
N LEU A 162 -16.19 1.82 7.19
CA LEU A 162 -16.45 0.93 6.06
C LEU A 162 -17.40 -0.18 6.47
N PHE A 163 -18.62 -0.13 5.94
CA PHE A 163 -19.55 -1.26 5.99
C PHE A 163 -19.42 -2.10 4.73
N VAL A 164 -19.66 -3.40 4.87
CA VAL A 164 -19.50 -4.37 3.78
C VAL A 164 -20.68 -5.32 3.75
N THR A 165 -21.24 -5.51 2.55
CA THR A 165 -22.24 -6.56 2.30
C THR A 165 -21.59 -7.69 1.49
N PRO A 166 -21.62 -8.93 1.98
CA PRO A 166 -21.01 -10.06 1.30
C PRO A 166 -21.68 -10.33 -0.06
N PRO A 167 -20.95 -10.89 -1.04
CA PRO A 167 -21.54 -11.35 -2.29
C PRO A 167 -22.55 -12.47 -2.03
N TYR A 168 -23.55 -12.57 -2.90
CA TYR A 168 -24.59 -13.61 -2.83
C TYR A 168 -24.58 -14.46 -4.09
N HIS A 169 -25.09 -15.69 -3.99
CA HIS A 169 -24.98 -16.70 -5.05
C HIS A 169 -25.55 -16.27 -6.41
N ALA A 170 -26.65 -15.51 -6.41
CA ALA A 170 -27.31 -15.02 -7.62
C ALA A 170 -26.80 -13.64 -8.09
N MET A 171 -25.72 -13.11 -7.49
CA MET A 171 -25.22 -11.76 -7.77
C MET A 171 -24.87 -11.59 -9.25
N ARG A 172 -25.45 -10.56 -9.86
CA ARG A 172 -25.27 -10.25 -11.27
C ARG A 172 -25.35 -8.75 -11.55
N MET A 173 -24.82 -8.36 -12.69
CA MET A 173 -24.91 -6.99 -13.18
C MET A 173 -26.38 -6.54 -13.24
N GLY A 174 -26.64 -5.32 -12.77
CA GLY A 174 -27.94 -4.69 -12.77
C GLY A 174 -28.81 -4.98 -11.54
N ASP A 175 -28.40 -5.89 -10.64
CA ASP A 175 -29.02 -5.97 -9.32
C ASP A 175 -28.75 -4.68 -8.55
N THR A 176 -29.68 -4.24 -7.71
CA THR A 176 -29.50 -3.08 -6.83
C THR A 176 -29.45 -3.56 -5.38
N ILE A 177 -28.34 -3.32 -4.71
CA ILE A 177 -28.20 -3.54 -3.26
C ILE A 177 -28.50 -2.23 -2.55
N THR A 178 -29.26 -2.29 -1.46
CA THR A 178 -29.50 -1.13 -0.59
C THR A 178 -29.13 -1.52 0.84
N LEU A 179 -28.08 -0.90 1.38
CA LEU A 179 -27.72 -0.95 2.79
C LEU A 179 -28.64 0.00 3.57
N THR A 180 -29.11 -0.45 4.73
CA THR A 180 -29.89 0.34 5.69
C THR A 180 -29.27 0.18 7.07
N LEU A 181 -29.02 1.31 7.71
CA LEU A 181 -28.55 1.42 9.09
C LEU A 181 -29.62 2.18 9.85
N ASP A 182 -30.37 1.48 10.70
CA ASP A 182 -31.30 2.13 11.62
C ASP A 182 -30.56 2.46 12.92
N LEU A 183 -30.41 3.75 13.22
CA LEU A 183 -29.61 4.26 14.32
C LEU A 183 -30.49 4.48 15.56
N PHE A 184 -29.97 4.19 16.74
CA PHE A 184 -30.67 4.36 18.02
C PHE A 184 -29.73 4.96 19.07
N PHE A 185 -30.22 5.94 19.85
CA PHE A 185 -29.51 6.41 21.06
C PHE A 185 -29.65 5.42 22.23
N GLY A 186 -30.65 4.54 22.17
CA GLY A 186 -30.98 3.54 23.18
C GLY A 186 -32.28 2.81 22.85
N GLU A 187 -32.73 1.95 23.76
CA GLU A 187 -33.93 1.14 23.55
C GLU A 187 -35.16 2.04 23.28
N ASN A 188 -35.80 1.86 22.11
CA ASN A 188 -36.94 2.65 21.64
C ASN A 188 -36.67 4.16 21.42
N ASP A 189 -35.41 4.58 21.23
CA ASP A 189 -35.04 5.97 20.91
C ASP A 189 -34.36 6.06 19.52
N PRO A 190 -35.14 6.00 18.43
CA PRO A 190 -34.60 5.98 17.07
C PRO A 190 -34.07 7.35 16.64
N PHE A 191 -32.95 7.32 15.92
CA PHE A 191 -32.40 8.46 15.19
C PHE A 191 -32.67 8.33 13.68
N GLN A 192 -32.23 9.31 12.89
CA GLN A 192 -32.42 9.28 11.45
C GLN A 192 -31.63 8.11 10.84
N PRO A 193 -32.29 7.17 10.12
CA PRO A 193 -31.59 6.06 9.51
C PRO A 193 -30.71 6.53 8.35
N LEU A 194 -29.61 5.81 8.14
CA LEU A 194 -28.73 6.01 6.99
C LEU A 194 -29.03 4.92 5.96
N SER A 195 -29.13 5.30 4.70
CA SER A 195 -29.34 4.33 3.62
C SER A 195 -28.52 4.70 2.40
N GLN A 196 -27.89 3.70 1.81
CA GLN A 196 -27.11 3.82 0.58
C GLN A 196 -27.50 2.70 -0.37
N SER A 197 -27.56 3.01 -1.67
CA SER A 197 -27.86 2.01 -2.70
C SER A 197 -26.83 2.02 -3.82
N LYS A 198 -26.58 0.84 -4.40
CA LYS A 198 -25.66 0.64 -5.51
C LYS A 198 -26.26 -0.36 -6.49
N THR A 199 -26.35 0.05 -7.75
CA THR A 199 -26.62 -0.86 -8.86
C THR A 199 -25.33 -1.49 -9.34
N LEU A 200 -25.27 -2.82 -9.39
CA LEU A 200 -24.07 -3.59 -9.66
C LEU A 200 -23.66 -3.50 -11.13
N THR A 201 -22.36 -3.34 -11.34
CA THR A 201 -21.69 -3.44 -12.63
C THR A 201 -20.99 -4.79 -12.76
N ASN A 202 -20.49 -5.14 -13.95
CA ASN A 202 -19.72 -6.38 -14.14
C ASN A 202 -18.49 -6.48 -13.24
N SER A 203 -17.85 -5.36 -12.88
CA SER A 203 -16.70 -5.36 -11.97
C SER A 203 -17.06 -5.61 -10.51
N ASP A 204 -18.35 -5.56 -10.15
CA ASP A 204 -18.82 -5.81 -8.78
C ASP A 204 -19.22 -7.26 -8.55
N VAL A 205 -19.52 -8.02 -9.62
CA VAL A 205 -20.06 -9.37 -9.51
C VAL A 205 -19.06 -10.31 -8.85
N GLY A 206 -19.49 -10.96 -7.77
CA GLY A 206 -18.66 -11.88 -6.97
C GLY A 206 -17.71 -11.18 -5.99
N LEU A 207 -17.76 -9.85 -5.88
CA LEU A 207 -16.99 -9.09 -4.91
C LEU A 207 -17.89 -8.54 -3.81
N PRO A 208 -17.37 -8.38 -2.58
CA PRO A 208 -18.09 -7.68 -1.52
C PRO A 208 -18.35 -6.22 -1.91
N VAL A 209 -19.57 -5.74 -1.63
CA VAL A 209 -19.93 -4.33 -1.85
C VAL A 209 -19.60 -3.52 -0.61
N GLN A 210 -18.83 -2.44 -0.82
CA GLN A 210 -18.30 -1.57 0.22
C GLN A 210 -19.08 -0.25 0.28
N TRP A 211 -19.39 0.19 1.49
CA TRP A 211 -20.22 1.35 1.82
C TRP A 211 -19.45 2.26 2.77
N ARG A 212 -19.37 3.55 2.44
CA ARG A 212 -18.65 4.54 3.24
C ARG A 212 -19.64 5.38 4.01
N VAL A 213 -19.54 5.34 5.33
CA VAL A 213 -20.35 6.14 6.25
C VAL A 213 -19.43 7.06 7.03
N THR A 214 -19.81 8.32 7.22
CA THR A 214 -18.97 9.28 7.93
C THR A 214 -18.91 8.91 9.40
N ALA A 215 -17.71 8.96 10.01
CA ALA A 215 -17.56 8.68 11.44
C ALA A 215 -18.46 9.58 12.32
N SER A 216 -18.65 10.84 11.92
CA SER A 216 -19.53 11.80 12.62
C SER A 216 -21.02 11.41 12.62
N ASP A 217 -21.48 10.63 11.64
CA ASP A 217 -22.88 10.19 11.59
C ASP A 217 -23.14 9.12 12.68
N LEU A 218 -22.13 8.30 12.97
CA LEU A 218 -22.19 7.25 13.99
C LEU A 218 -21.83 7.77 15.38
N LEU A 219 -20.87 8.69 15.50
CA LEU A 219 -20.47 9.27 16.79
C LEU A 219 -21.62 10.01 17.49
N GLN A 220 -22.62 10.48 16.75
CA GLN A 220 -23.81 11.10 17.32
C GLN A 220 -24.59 10.17 18.25
N ILE A 221 -24.54 8.85 18.01
CA ILE A 221 -25.23 7.83 18.82
C ILE A 221 -24.25 7.06 19.71
N GLU A 222 -23.18 7.70 20.18
CA GLU A 222 -22.27 7.13 21.18
C GLU A 222 -23.04 6.53 22.36
N GLY A 223 -22.72 5.29 22.74
CA GLY A 223 -23.45 4.52 23.77
C GLY A 223 -24.76 3.89 23.30
N GLY A 224 -25.19 4.18 22.07
CA GLY A 224 -26.33 3.58 21.40
C GLY A 224 -25.94 2.40 20.49
N TYR A 225 -26.80 2.10 19.50
CA TYR A 225 -26.58 0.97 18.59
C TYR A 225 -27.17 1.21 17.18
N VAL A 226 -26.72 0.40 16.23
CA VAL A 226 -27.15 0.39 14.84
C VAL A 226 -27.74 -0.97 14.50
N LEU A 227 -28.92 -1.00 13.91
CA LEU A 227 -29.47 -2.18 13.25
C LEU A 227 -29.10 -2.15 11.76
N MET A 228 -28.15 -3.01 11.39
CA MET A 228 -27.60 -3.10 10.05
C MET A 228 -28.34 -4.17 9.24
N SER A 229 -28.85 -3.81 8.07
CA SER A 229 -29.44 -4.77 7.13
C SER A 229 -29.24 -4.32 5.69
N TYR A 230 -29.43 -5.23 4.74
CA TYR A 230 -29.48 -4.86 3.33
C TYR A 230 -30.53 -5.64 2.57
N SER A 231 -30.98 -5.02 1.47
CA SER A 231 -31.89 -5.62 0.50
C SER A 231 -31.22 -5.78 -0.85
N VAL A 232 -31.61 -6.80 -1.60
CA VAL A 232 -31.24 -6.99 -3.00
C VAL A 232 -32.50 -6.93 -3.85
N THR A 233 -32.55 -5.98 -4.79
CA THR A 233 -33.56 -5.94 -5.86
C THR A 233 -32.95 -6.55 -7.10
N TYR A 234 -33.52 -7.67 -7.59
CA TYR A 234 -32.92 -8.39 -8.70
C TYR A 234 -33.23 -7.74 -10.05
N ALA A 235 -32.20 -7.65 -10.91
CA ALA A 235 -32.29 -7.06 -12.24
C ALA A 235 -33.49 -7.61 -13.04
N GLY A 236 -34.29 -6.70 -13.61
CA GLY A 236 -35.44 -7.07 -14.46
C GLY A 236 -36.65 -7.62 -13.71
N THR A 237 -36.67 -7.57 -12.37
CA THR A 237 -37.79 -8.01 -11.54
C THR A 237 -38.12 -6.96 -10.48
N SER A 238 -39.30 -7.07 -9.85
CA SER A 238 -39.64 -6.34 -8.63
C SER A 238 -39.46 -7.18 -7.36
N ILE A 239 -38.82 -8.36 -7.48
CA ILE A 239 -38.59 -9.27 -6.37
C ILE A 239 -37.40 -8.76 -5.57
N THR A 240 -37.57 -8.73 -4.25
CA THR A 240 -36.52 -8.36 -3.32
C THR A 240 -36.22 -9.50 -2.35
N SER A 241 -34.96 -9.59 -1.94
CA SER A 241 -34.54 -10.42 -0.80
C SER A 241 -33.92 -9.54 0.26
N GLN A 242 -34.11 -9.91 1.52
CA GLN A 242 -33.62 -9.17 2.68
C GLN A 242 -32.58 -10.00 3.41
N SER A 243 -31.53 -9.36 3.91
CA SER A 243 -30.59 -9.96 4.86
C SER A 243 -31.22 -10.09 6.23
N SER A 244 -30.59 -10.87 7.10
CA SER A 244 -30.82 -10.74 8.54
C SER A 244 -30.40 -9.35 9.04
N ILE A 245 -30.97 -8.93 10.17
CA ILE A 245 -30.63 -7.68 10.84
C ILE A 245 -29.52 -7.96 11.86
N GLN A 246 -28.39 -7.28 11.70
CA GLN A 246 -27.22 -7.39 12.57
C GLN A 246 -27.15 -6.17 13.47
N THR A 247 -27.06 -6.36 14.78
CA THR A 247 -26.88 -5.24 15.72
C THR A 247 -25.39 -4.92 15.84
N LEU A 248 -25.05 -3.63 15.85
CA LEU A 248 -23.72 -3.09 16.10
C LEU A 248 -23.81 -2.02 17.19
N ASP A 249 -23.17 -2.25 18.33
CA ASP A 249 -23.16 -1.31 19.45
C ASP A 249 -22.06 -0.26 19.27
N ILE A 250 -22.32 1.01 19.60
CA ILE A 250 -21.34 2.10 19.49
C ILE A 250 -20.69 2.32 20.85
N VAL A 251 -19.87 1.35 21.24
CA VAL A 251 -19.18 1.24 22.53
C VAL A 251 -17.79 0.61 22.34
N GLU A 252 -16.92 0.78 23.34
CA GLU A 252 -15.62 0.08 23.39
C GLU A 252 -15.82 -1.44 23.45
N HIS A 253 -14.94 -2.19 22.79
CA HIS A 253 -14.90 -3.65 22.89
C HIS A 253 -13.93 -4.10 24.00
N ASP A 254 -14.28 -5.18 24.69
CA ASP A 254 -13.50 -5.77 25.77
C ASP A 254 -12.85 -7.13 25.39
N ASP A 255 -13.11 -7.59 24.17
CA ASP A 255 -12.65 -8.87 23.64
C ASP A 255 -11.32 -8.76 22.87
N ASP A 256 -10.55 -9.85 22.92
CA ASP A 256 -9.30 -10.00 22.16
C ASP A 256 -9.55 -10.20 20.66
N LEU A 257 -8.76 -9.51 19.84
CA LEU A 257 -8.74 -9.69 18.38
C LEU A 257 -8.32 -11.12 17.99
N LEU A 258 -8.83 -11.60 16.84
CA LEU A 258 -8.41 -12.90 16.30
C LEU A 258 -6.93 -12.87 15.89
N PRO A 259 -6.23 -14.02 15.89
CA PRO A 259 -4.87 -14.10 15.37
C PRO A 259 -4.77 -13.60 13.92
N ALA A 260 -3.66 -12.95 13.57
CA ALA A 260 -3.43 -12.50 12.21
C ALA A 260 -3.35 -13.69 11.23
N LEU A 261 -3.77 -13.49 9.98
CA LEU A 261 -3.63 -14.49 8.93
C LEU A 261 -2.14 -14.78 8.63
N THR A 262 -1.89 -15.93 8.02
CA THR A 262 -0.56 -16.33 7.55
C THR A 262 -0.47 -16.23 6.04
N ILE A 263 0.73 -15.97 5.53
CA ILE A 263 1.02 -16.01 4.10
C ILE A 263 1.76 -17.32 3.85
N LYS A 264 1.25 -18.14 2.93
CA LYS A 264 1.85 -19.42 2.59
C LYS A 264 3.31 -19.22 2.17
N ASP A 265 4.20 -20.09 2.66
CA ASP A 265 5.64 -20.11 2.34
C ASP A 265 6.41 -18.82 2.72
N PHE A 266 5.85 -18.01 3.64
CA PHE A 266 6.46 -16.78 4.12
C PHE A 266 6.51 -16.72 5.65
N SER A 267 7.71 -16.54 6.20
CA SER A 267 7.95 -16.57 7.65
C SER A 267 8.31 -15.19 8.24
N GLY A 268 8.47 -14.15 7.42
CA GLY A 268 8.78 -12.79 7.87
C GLY A 268 9.80 -12.08 6.96
N GLY A 269 10.09 -10.82 7.28
CA GLY A 269 10.94 -9.94 6.46
C GLY A 269 10.17 -9.29 5.31
N SER A 270 10.87 -8.99 4.21
CA SER A 270 10.26 -8.41 3.01
C SER A 270 9.89 -9.52 2.02
N LEU A 271 8.70 -9.40 1.44
CA LEU A 271 8.18 -10.33 0.44
C LEU A 271 8.51 -9.79 -0.94
N ASP A 272 9.28 -10.55 -1.73
CA ASP A 272 9.61 -10.23 -3.12
C ASP A 272 8.40 -10.46 -4.04
N PRO A 273 7.75 -9.43 -4.60
CA PRO A 273 6.63 -9.61 -5.51
C PRO A 273 7.00 -10.40 -6.78
N GLY A 274 8.27 -10.35 -7.21
CA GLY A 274 8.78 -11.09 -8.37
C GLY A 274 8.89 -12.59 -8.14
N ALA A 275 9.01 -13.05 -6.89
CA ALA A 275 9.05 -14.46 -6.54
C ALA A 275 7.67 -15.16 -6.62
N TYR A 276 6.58 -14.39 -6.74
CA TYR A 276 5.20 -14.87 -6.76
C TYR A 276 4.49 -14.46 -8.07
N PRO A 277 4.87 -15.04 -9.23
CA PRO A 277 4.27 -14.70 -10.52
C PRO A 277 2.77 -15.02 -10.60
N ASP A 278 2.32 -16.04 -9.85
CA ASP A 278 0.92 -16.45 -9.78
C ASP A 278 0.15 -15.78 -8.62
N GLY A 279 0.80 -14.87 -7.89
CA GLY A 279 0.26 -14.25 -6.67
C GLY A 279 0.57 -15.04 -5.39
N ILE A 280 0.04 -14.56 -4.27
CA ILE A 280 0.24 -15.17 -2.95
C ILE A 280 -1.05 -15.85 -2.46
N THR A 281 -0.87 -16.87 -1.62
CA THR A 281 -1.97 -17.52 -0.90
C THR A 281 -1.98 -17.02 0.55
N LEU A 282 -3.12 -16.46 0.97
CA LEU A 282 -3.37 -15.98 2.33
C LEU A 282 -4.22 -17.04 3.03
N ILE A 283 -3.80 -17.45 4.22
CA ILE A 283 -4.38 -18.55 4.98
C ILE A 283 -4.92 -18.00 6.29
N VAL A 284 -6.25 -18.04 6.43
CA VAL A 284 -6.96 -17.84 7.69
C VAL A 284 -7.04 -19.20 8.38
N GLY A 285 -6.45 -19.29 9.58
CA GLY A 285 -6.50 -20.49 10.41
C GLY A 285 -7.84 -20.67 11.12
N PRO A 286 -8.01 -21.74 11.92
CA PRO A 286 -9.26 -21.98 12.62
C PRO A 286 -9.43 -20.93 13.70
N TYR A 287 -10.59 -20.26 13.72
CA TYR A 287 -10.97 -19.33 14.77
C TYR A 287 -12.01 -19.96 15.72
N PRO A 288 -12.10 -19.49 16.98
CA PRO A 288 -13.11 -19.98 17.92
C PRO A 288 -14.51 -19.84 17.35
N GLY A 289 -15.29 -20.93 17.38
CA GLY A 289 -16.67 -20.92 16.90
C GLY A 289 -16.83 -20.90 15.37
N MET A 290 -15.80 -21.28 14.59
CA MET A 290 -15.92 -21.43 13.13
C MET A 290 -17.06 -22.40 12.75
N GLU A 291 -18.00 -21.93 11.94
CA GLU A 291 -19.16 -22.70 11.47
C GLU A 291 -19.34 -22.59 9.96
N VAL A 292 -20.17 -23.51 9.43
CA VAL A 292 -20.59 -23.45 8.03
C VAL A 292 -21.45 -22.20 7.83
N ASN A 293 -21.19 -21.48 6.74
CA ASN A 293 -21.78 -20.21 6.33
C ASN A 293 -21.27 -18.95 7.01
N ASP A 294 -20.21 -19.02 7.82
CA ASP A 294 -19.51 -17.81 8.23
C ASP A 294 -19.00 -17.07 6.99
N ASP A 295 -19.33 -15.78 6.88
CA ASP A 295 -18.89 -14.93 5.79
C ASP A 295 -17.55 -14.30 6.17
N VAL A 296 -16.45 -14.84 5.63
CA VAL A 296 -15.08 -14.39 5.92
C VAL A 296 -14.64 -13.33 4.91
N MET A 297 -14.44 -12.10 5.36
CA MET A 297 -13.89 -11.03 4.53
C MET A 297 -12.39 -10.92 4.71
N LEU A 298 -11.67 -10.76 3.60
CA LEU A 298 -10.26 -10.39 3.57
C LEU A 298 -10.15 -8.93 3.13
N TYR A 299 -9.40 -8.14 3.89
CA TYR A 299 -8.97 -6.80 3.51
C TYR A 299 -7.46 -6.78 3.28
N VAL A 300 -7.08 -6.18 2.15
CA VAL A 300 -5.70 -5.93 1.79
C VAL A 300 -5.52 -4.45 1.50
N SER A 301 -4.66 -3.79 2.26
CA SER A 301 -4.41 -2.35 2.16
C SER A 301 -2.97 -2.06 1.74
N GLY A 302 -2.82 -1.24 0.69
CA GLY A 302 -1.58 -0.64 0.23
C GLY A 302 -1.87 0.71 -0.42
N ASP A 303 -1.20 1.05 -1.52
CA ASP A 303 -1.57 2.21 -2.36
C ASP A 303 -2.98 2.05 -2.96
N THR A 304 -3.37 0.79 -3.20
CA THR A 304 -4.75 0.42 -3.55
C THR A 304 -5.30 -0.55 -2.52
N ARG A 305 -6.62 -0.59 -2.36
CA ARG A 305 -7.29 -1.51 -1.43
C ARG A 305 -8.01 -2.61 -2.20
N VAL A 306 -7.97 -3.83 -1.67
CA VAL A 306 -8.70 -4.99 -2.17
C VAL A 306 -9.51 -5.58 -1.04
N ALA A 307 -10.76 -5.92 -1.33
CA ALA A 307 -11.60 -6.72 -0.45
C ALA A 307 -12.03 -7.99 -1.19
N GLN A 308 -11.93 -9.13 -0.53
CA GLN A 308 -12.39 -10.42 -1.03
C GLN A 308 -13.29 -11.08 0.02
N SER A 309 -14.14 -11.99 -0.42
CA SER A 309 -15.08 -12.71 0.42
C SER A 309 -15.01 -14.19 0.11
N LEU A 310 -15.08 -15.00 1.16
CA LEU A 310 -15.37 -16.43 1.06
C LEU A 310 -16.36 -16.82 2.14
N ARG A 311 -17.35 -17.63 1.78
CA ARG A 311 -18.27 -18.24 2.73
C ARG A 311 -17.73 -19.60 3.16
N ALA A 312 -17.56 -19.81 4.46
CA ALA A 312 -17.05 -21.05 5.00
C ALA A 312 -18.00 -22.21 4.68
N ASP A 313 -17.45 -23.31 4.20
CA ASP A 313 -18.18 -24.55 3.93
C ASP A 313 -17.74 -25.67 4.90
N LEU A 314 -18.31 -26.87 4.74
CA LEU A 314 -17.93 -28.02 5.56
C LEU A 314 -16.41 -28.31 5.48
N SER A 315 -15.81 -28.17 4.30
CA SER A 315 -14.37 -28.40 4.11
C SER A 315 -13.52 -27.38 4.87
N SER A 316 -13.99 -26.14 4.96
CA SER A 316 -13.36 -25.05 5.70
C SER A 316 -13.35 -25.37 7.20
N VAL A 317 -14.49 -25.81 7.74
CA VAL A 317 -14.64 -26.18 9.15
C VAL A 317 -13.81 -27.42 9.50
N GLU A 318 -13.89 -28.48 8.69
CA GLU A 318 -13.17 -29.74 8.96
C GLU A 318 -11.65 -29.61 8.81
N SER A 319 -11.18 -28.80 7.86
CA SER A 319 -9.75 -28.54 7.68
C SER A 319 -9.22 -27.45 8.62
N GLY A 320 -10.10 -26.61 9.16
CA GLY A 320 -9.77 -25.42 9.94
C GLY A 320 -9.09 -24.32 9.12
N ILE A 321 -9.30 -24.28 7.80
CA ILE A 321 -8.59 -23.34 6.92
C ILE A 321 -9.56 -22.67 5.93
N VAL A 322 -9.44 -21.34 5.78
CA VAL A 322 -9.99 -20.57 4.67
C VAL A 322 -8.84 -19.94 3.88
N GLN A 323 -8.84 -20.07 2.55
CA GLN A 323 -7.74 -19.63 1.68
C GLN A 323 -8.16 -18.58 0.66
N PHE A 324 -7.48 -17.45 0.66
CA PHE A 324 -7.63 -16.40 -0.34
C PHE A 324 -6.44 -16.37 -1.30
N ARG A 325 -6.66 -15.85 -2.51
CA ARG A 325 -5.61 -15.60 -3.50
C ARG A 325 -5.54 -14.13 -3.85
N LEU A 326 -4.36 -13.55 -3.67
CA LEU A 326 -4.08 -12.19 -4.08
C LEU A 326 -3.18 -12.17 -5.32
N ALA A 327 -3.62 -11.46 -6.35
CA ALA A 327 -2.97 -11.45 -7.65
C ALA A 327 -1.57 -10.80 -7.63
N SER A 328 -0.65 -11.36 -8.42
CA SER A 328 0.71 -10.83 -8.63
C SER A 328 0.72 -9.36 -9.08
N SER A 329 -0.23 -8.96 -9.94
CA SER A 329 -0.34 -7.59 -10.42
C SER A 329 -0.51 -6.57 -9.29
N TRP A 330 -1.26 -6.92 -8.24
CA TRP A 330 -1.44 -6.07 -7.07
C TRP A 330 -0.14 -5.98 -6.25
N LEU A 331 0.56 -7.11 -6.07
CA LEU A 331 1.85 -7.14 -5.35
C LEU A 331 2.91 -6.27 -6.05
N ILE A 332 2.98 -6.36 -7.39
CA ILE A 332 3.91 -5.56 -8.20
C ILE A 332 3.58 -4.08 -8.12
N ALA A 333 2.30 -3.71 -8.19
CA ALA A 333 1.85 -2.33 -8.10
C ALA A 333 2.18 -1.68 -6.73
N ASN A 334 2.30 -2.49 -5.68
CA ASN A 334 2.64 -2.05 -4.33
C ASN A 334 4.11 -2.30 -3.96
N ASN A 335 5.00 -2.56 -4.93
CA ASN A 335 6.42 -2.79 -4.66
C ASN A 335 7.10 -1.56 -4.02
N GLY A 336 7.90 -1.81 -2.99
CA GLY A 336 8.57 -0.82 -2.16
C GLY A 336 7.70 -0.29 -1.02
N ARG A 337 6.50 -0.81 -0.79
CA ARG A 337 5.56 -0.35 0.24
C ARG A 337 5.37 -1.37 1.35
N GLN A 338 5.03 -0.87 2.54
CA GLN A 338 4.39 -1.67 3.57
C GLN A 338 2.91 -1.82 3.23
N VAL A 339 2.44 -3.06 3.27
CA VAL A 339 1.03 -3.41 3.06
C VAL A 339 0.51 -4.16 4.27
N GLU A 340 -0.79 -4.09 4.46
CA GLU A 340 -1.51 -4.65 5.60
C GLU A 340 -2.51 -5.69 5.10
N PHE A 341 -2.54 -6.85 5.76
CA PHE A 341 -3.53 -7.90 5.55
C PHE A 341 -4.33 -8.12 6.84
N MET A 342 -5.65 -8.10 6.74
CA MET A 342 -6.54 -8.33 7.88
C MET A 342 -7.76 -9.12 7.40
N TYR A 343 -8.35 -9.93 8.27
CA TYR A 343 -9.61 -10.59 7.97
C TYR A 343 -10.61 -10.40 9.10
N GLU A 344 -11.88 -10.57 8.75
CA GLU A 344 -12.99 -10.70 9.69
C GLU A 344 -13.87 -11.86 9.27
N TYR A 345 -14.63 -12.39 10.21
CA TYR A 345 -15.77 -13.24 9.89
C TYR A 345 -17.02 -12.66 10.53
N ALA A 346 -18.17 -12.93 9.92
CA ALA A 346 -19.45 -12.64 10.53
C ALA A 346 -20.50 -13.70 10.21
N ARG A 347 -21.43 -13.83 11.15
CA ARG A 347 -22.73 -14.49 11.02
C ARG A 347 -23.74 -13.72 11.87
N LEU A 348 -25.02 -14.06 11.76
CA LEU A 348 -26.03 -13.39 12.57
C LEU A 348 -25.69 -13.49 14.07
N GLY A 349 -25.49 -12.34 14.70
CA GLY A 349 -25.20 -12.24 16.14
C GLY A 349 -23.72 -12.39 16.52
N GLU A 350 -22.81 -12.65 15.58
CA GLU A 350 -21.36 -12.68 15.86
C GLU A 350 -20.56 -12.06 14.71
N ALA A 351 -19.59 -11.20 15.05
CA ALA A 351 -18.61 -10.73 14.09
C ALA A 351 -17.29 -10.41 14.79
N LYS A 352 -16.17 -10.95 14.31
CA LYS A 352 -14.85 -10.67 14.90
C LYS A 352 -13.81 -10.42 13.83
N ARG A 353 -12.99 -9.40 14.08
CA ARG A 353 -11.84 -9.04 13.25
C ARG A 353 -10.52 -9.59 13.81
N SER A 354 -9.54 -9.75 12.92
CA SER A 354 -8.18 -10.17 13.27
C SER A 354 -7.25 -9.03 13.61
N LEU A 355 -6.13 -9.37 14.23
CA LEU A 355 -4.91 -8.57 14.18
C LEU A 355 -4.46 -8.40 12.73
N SER A 356 -3.85 -7.26 12.44
CA SER A 356 -3.26 -6.99 11.14
C SER A 356 -1.92 -7.70 10.96
N ARG A 357 -1.67 -8.19 9.74
CA ARG A 357 -0.38 -8.71 9.30
C ARG A 357 0.27 -7.70 8.37
N ASP A 358 1.28 -7.01 8.87
CA ASP A 358 2.07 -6.08 8.05
C ASP A 358 3.21 -6.79 7.32
N VAL A 359 3.39 -6.46 6.05
CA VAL A 359 4.47 -6.99 5.20
C VAL A 359 5.04 -5.90 4.34
N ILE A 360 6.36 -5.85 4.22
CA ILE A 360 7.03 -4.99 3.24
C ILE A 360 7.09 -5.76 1.92
N LEU A 361 6.45 -5.25 0.88
CA LEU A 361 6.58 -5.79 -0.48
C LEU A 361 7.80 -5.17 -1.13
N ARG A 362 8.84 -5.95 -1.42
CA ARG A 362 10.04 -5.42 -2.05
C ARG A 362 10.84 -6.47 -2.80
N ARG A 363 11.12 -6.19 -4.07
CA ARG A 363 12.12 -6.92 -4.86
C ARG A 363 13.52 -6.68 -4.29
N PRO A 364 14.39 -7.70 -4.24
CA PRO A 364 15.80 -7.52 -3.93
C PRO A 364 16.40 -6.36 -4.74
N LEU A 365 17.17 -5.50 -4.07
CA LEU A 365 17.83 -4.38 -4.73
C LEU A 365 18.82 -4.92 -5.79
N ASP A 366 18.60 -4.57 -7.05
CA ASP A 366 19.62 -4.68 -8.10
C ASP A 366 20.11 -3.28 -8.44
N LEU A 367 21.32 -3.00 -7.99
CA LEU A 367 21.92 -1.66 -8.03
C LEU A 367 23.12 -1.65 -9.00
N PRO A 368 22.87 -1.49 -10.32
CA PRO A 368 23.92 -1.38 -11.32
C PRO A 368 24.83 -0.16 -11.08
N ALA A 369 26.02 -0.15 -11.67
CA ALA A 369 26.95 0.97 -11.54
C ALA A 369 26.34 2.27 -12.11
N PRO A 370 26.64 3.45 -11.53
CA PRO A 370 26.13 4.72 -12.04
C PRO A 370 26.67 5.02 -13.44
N VAL A 371 25.91 5.80 -14.21
CA VAL A 371 26.31 6.29 -15.53
C VAL A 371 26.87 7.70 -15.37
N ILE A 372 28.15 7.87 -15.69
CA ILE A 372 28.80 9.19 -15.67
C ILE A 372 28.73 9.77 -17.08
N LYS A 373 28.10 10.93 -17.22
CA LYS A 373 27.96 11.60 -18.51
C LYS A 373 29.34 11.91 -19.10
N ASP A 374 29.50 11.64 -20.39
CA ASP A 374 30.72 11.85 -21.17
C ASP A 374 31.94 11.01 -20.76
N ALA A 375 31.80 10.08 -19.81
CA ALA A 375 32.87 9.13 -19.47
C ALA A 375 32.98 8.03 -20.53
N ILE A 376 34.21 7.64 -20.86
CA ILE A 376 34.52 6.55 -21.78
C ILE A 376 34.75 5.28 -20.95
N ILE A 377 34.01 4.21 -21.26
CA ILE A 377 34.17 2.92 -20.62
C ILE A 377 35.39 2.22 -21.22
N ASP A 378 36.34 1.86 -20.36
CA ASP A 378 37.54 1.09 -20.72
C ASP A 378 37.29 -0.42 -20.57
N GLU A 379 36.68 -0.81 -19.44
CA GLU A 379 36.35 -2.20 -19.12
C GLU A 379 34.92 -2.26 -18.56
N PRO A 380 33.97 -2.91 -19.27
CA PRO A 380 32.68 -3.23 -18.69
C PRO A 380 32.85 -4.37 -17.68
N GLY A 381 32.01 -4.41 -16.65
CA GLY A 381 32.02 -5.51 -15.70
C GLY A 381 30.76 -5.58 -14.84
N ASP A 382 30.42 -6.80 -14.43
CA ASP A 382 29.19 -7.06 -13.68
C ASP A 382 29.28 -6.59 -12.22
N THR A 383 30.47 -6.45 -11.65
CA THR A 383 30.68 -5.99 -10.26
C THR A 383 31.29 -4.59 -10.18
N MET A 384 32.03 -4.20 -11.21
CA MET A 384 32.71 -2.91 -11.31
C MET A 384 32.87 -2.53 -12.77
N VAL A 385 32.61 -1.27 -13.09
CA VAL A 385 32.89 -0.67 -14.40
C VAL A 385 34.14 0.19 -14.28
N LYS A 386 35.07 0.11 -15.23
CA LYS A 386 36.20 1.04 -15.30
C LYS A 386 36.04 1.95 -16.50
N GLY A 387 36.35 3.22 -16.30
CA GLY A 387 36.39 4.18 -17.39
C GLY A 387 37.26 5.38 -17.06
N HIS A 388 37.31 6.32 -17.99
CA HIS A 388 38.04 7.56 -17.84
C HIS A 388 37.26 8.76 -18.40
N ILE A 389 37.62 9.93 -17.91
CA ILE A 389 37.15 11.22 -18.41
C ILE A 389 38.27 12.25 -18.31
N PHE A 390 38.32 13.22 -19.22
CA PHE A 390 39.35 14.26 -19.18
C PHE A 390 38.91 15.41 -18.28
N ALA A 391 39.79 15.86 -17.39
CA ALA A 391 39.51 16.98 -16.48
C ALA A 391 39.07 18.26 -17.23
N ARG A 392 39.43 18.44 -18.50
CA ARG A 392 38.97 19.57 -19.32
C ARG A 392 37.45 19.57 -19.53
N GLN A 393 36.83 18.40 -19.57
CA GLN A 393 35.38 18.24 -19.77
C GLN A 393 34.57 18.51 -18.49
N LEU A 394 35.22 18.47 -17.33
CA LEU A 394 34.57 18.56 -16.02
C LEU A 394 34.58 19.97 -15.41
N THR A 395 34.94 20.98 -16.20
CA THR A 395 35.08 22.37 -15.70
C THR A 395 33.77 23.00 -15.24
N GLN A 396 32.63 22.39 -15.57
CA GLN A 396 31.28 22.77 -15.12
C GLN A 396 30.68 21.75 -14.14
N GLY A 397 31.49 20.85 -13.59
CA GLY A 397 31.04 19.74 -12.76
C GLY A 397 30.77 18.47 -13.56
N VAL A 398 30.22 17.47 -12.86
CA VAL A 398 29.95 16.14 -13.40
C VAL A 398 28.46 15.84 -13.27
N THR A 399 27.85 15.38 -14.35
CA THR A 399 26.48 14.85 -14.31
C THR A 399 26.54 13.33 -14.24
N ILE A 400 25.87 12.76 -13.24
CA ILE A 400 25.84 11.32 -12.99
C ILE A 400 24.39 10.88 -12.88
N SER A 401 24.03 9.72 -13.44
CA SER A 401 22.69 9.18 -13.35
C SER A 401 22.66 7.73 -12.86
N ILE A 402 21.56 7.35 -12.23
CA ILE A 402 21.26 5.96 -11.90
C ILE A 402 20.61 5.29 -13.11
N PRO A 403 21.08 4.11 -13.56
CA PRO A 403 20.47 3.38 -14.66
C PRO A 403 18.97 3.15 -14.47
N LYS A 404 18.18 3.16 -15.54
CA LYS A 404 16.72 3.00 -15.46
C LYS A 404 16.33 1.60 -14.98
N GLU A 405 17.22 0.63 -15.22
CA GLU A 405 17.07 -0.77 -14.87
C GLU A 405 17.27 -1.01 -13.36
N ALA A 406 17.84 -0.03 -12.62
CA ALA A 406 18.00 -0.14 -11.18
C ALA A 406 16.63 -0.17 -10.48
N PHE A 407 16.38 -1.26 -9.75
CA PHE A 407 15.16 -1.44 -8.95
C PHE A 407 15.30 -0.69 -7.63
N ILE A 408 14.70 0.50 -7.57
CA ILE A 408 14.68 1.39 -6.40
C ILE A 408 13.22 1.76 -6.14
N GLY A 409 12.78 1.70 -4.89
CA GLY A 409 11.43 2.07 -4.48
C GLY A 409 11.21 3.58 -4.56
N ALA A 410 9.98 4.01 -4.88
CA ALA A 410 9.64 5.42 -5.06
C ALA A 410 9.83 6.29 -3.80
N GLY A 411 9.92 5.69 -2.61
CA GLY A 411 10.18 6.36 -1.34
C GLY A 411 11.58 6.14 -0.77
N ASP A 412 12.48 5.47 -1.50
CA ASP A 412 13.83 5.21 -1.01
C ASP A 412 14.68 6.48 -1.07
N GLN A 413 15.48 6.72 -0.03
CA GLN A 413 16.46 7.81 -0.01
C GLN A 413 17.69 7.40 -0.82
N VAL A 414 18.20 8.27 -1.68
CA VAL A 414 19.34 7.96 -2.55
C VAL A 414 20.39 9.06 -2.50
N GLN A 415 21.64 8.67 -2.33
CA GLN A 415 22.79 9.59 -2.34
C GLN A 415 23.87 9.08 -3.27
N MET A 416 24.45 9.97 -4.08
CA MET A 416 25.57 9.66 -4.96
C MET A 416 26.88 10.02 -4.28
N TYR A 417 27.83 9.09 -4.29
CA TYR A 417 29.15 9.22 -3.69
C TYR A 417 30.19 9.41 -4.80
N TRP A 418 30.87 10.54 -4.75
CA TRP A 418 32.11 10.83 -5.48
C TRP A 418 33.25 10.69 -4.48
N ASP A 419 33.78 9.48 -4.32
CA ASP A 419 34.76 9.15 -3.28
C ASP A 419 36.19 9.33 -3.79
N GLY A 420 36.57 10.59 -3.98
CA GLY A 420 37.89 10.97 -4.44
C GLY A 420 38.93 11.17 -3.34
N HIS A 421 39.99 11.91 -3.68
CA HIS A 421 41.19 12.09 -2.88
C HIS A 421 41.23 13.45 -2.18
N GLY A 422 41.83 13.51 -0.98
CA GLY A 422 41.93 14.74 -0.19
C GLY A 422 40.59 15.13 0.44
N SER A 423 40.53 16.30 1.09
CA SER A 423 39.27 16.82 1.63
C SER A 423 38.43 17.49 0.55
N THR A 424 39.08 18.01 -0.49
CA THR A 424 38.42 18.71 -1.60
C THR A 424 37.97 17.80 -2.73
N GLY A 425 38.53 16.60 -2.89
CA GLY A 425 38.16 15.68 -3.97
C GLY A 425 36.99 14.75 -3.68
N ARG A 426 36.36 14.86 -2.51
CA ARG A 426 35.20 14.04 -2.11
C ARG A 426 33.92 14.86 -2.14
N PHE A 427 32.82 14.24 -2.58
CA PHE A 427 31.50 14.86 -2.54
C PHE A 427 30.40 13.82 -2.39
N ILE A 428 29.35 14.16 -1.65
CA ILE A 428 28.11 13.38 -1.58
C ILE A 428 27.02 14.29 -2.15
N ALA A 429 26.39 13.84 -3.24
CA ALA A 429 25.32 14.58 -3.90
C ALA A 429 23.96 13.98 -3.57
N ASP A 430 23.02 14.86 -3.26
CA ASP A 430 21.60 14.54 -3.24
C ASP A 430 21.01 14.58 -4.68
N PRO A 431 19.85 13.94 -4.91
CA PRO A 431 19.23 13.93 -6.22
C PRO A 431 18.85 15.34 -6.69
N SER A 432 18.83 15.53 -8.01
CA SER A 432 18.44 16.79 -8.63
C SER A 432 16.95 17.05 -8.38
N PRO A 433 16.51 18.31 -8.16
CA PRO A 433 15.12 18.61 -7.80
C PRO A 433 14.06 18.13 -8.80
N ASN A 434 14.44 18.00 -10.07
CA ASN A 434 13.53 17.63 -11.17
C ASN A 434 13.68 16.16 -11.62
N ASP A 435 14.68 15.43 -11.10
CA ASP A 435 14.94 14.04 -11.47
C ASP A 435 15.68 13.32 -10.33
N SER A 436 14.98 12.41 -9.66
CA SER A 436 15.47 11.64 -8.51
C SER A 436 16.58 10.65 -8.86
N ARG A 437 16.86 10.44 -10.14
CA ARG A 437 17.95 9.57 -10.63
C ARG A 437 19.14 10.36 -11.17
N MET A 438 19.10 11.69 -11.16
CA MET A 438 20.17 12.54 -11.67
C MET A 438 20.89 13.28 -10.54
N PHE A 439 22.21 13.33 -10.61
CA PHE A 439 23.07 13.92 -9.59
C PHE A 439 24.09 14.85 -10.23
N HIS A 440 24.46 15.88 -9.50
CA HIS A 440 25.49 16.82 -9.92
C HIS A 440 26.63 16.88 -8.91
N ILE A 441 27.83 16.56 -9.38
CA ILE A 441 29.06 16.78 -8.62
C ILE A 441 29.62 18.14 -9.02
N PRO A 442 29.87 19.04 -8.06
CA PRO A 442 30.31 20.39 -8.37
C PRO A 442 31.78 20.39 -8.86
N PRO A 443 32.18 21.35 -9.71
CA PRO A 443 33.52 21.39 -10.31
C PRO A 443 34.65 21.45 -9.29
N GLU A 444 34.41 21.93 -8.07
CA GLU A 444 35.37 22.01 -6.97
C GLU A 444 35.83 20.62 -6.49
N ALA A 445 35.04 19.57 -6.70
CA ALA A 445 35.37 18.20 -6.31
C ALA A 445 36.25 17.44 -7.33
N VAL A 446 36.53 18.05 -8.47
CA VAL A 446 37.30 17.45 -9.57
C VAL A 446 38.82 17.54 -9.39
N PRO A 447 39.42 18.69 -9.00
CA PRO A 447 40.85 18.92 -9.23
C PRO A 447 41.76 18.00 -8.43
N ALA A 448 41.38 17.66 -7.20
CA ALA A 448 42.17 16.77 -6.33
C ALA A 448 42.29 15.34 -6.88
N ASN A 449 41.42 14.98 -7.83
CA ASN A 449 41.35 13.67 -8.48
C ASN A 449 42.13 13.62 -9.80
N MET A 450 42.66 14.74 -10.30
CA MET A 450 43.37 14.76 -11.58
C MET A 450 44.60 13.84 -11.59
N GLY A 451 44.64 12.94 -12.57
CA GLY A 451 45.65 11.90 -12.73
C GLY A 451 45.52 10.74 -11.75
N LYS A 452 44.37 10.59 -11.11
CA LYS A 452 44.07 9.53 -10.14
C LYS A 452 42.77 8.82 -10.53
N ARG A 453 42.54 7.67 -9.91
CA ARG A 453 41.27 6.95 -9.95
C ARG A 453 40.48 7.20 -8.68
N LEU A 454 39.17 7.32 -8.80
CA LEU A 454 38.24 7.38 -7.69
C LEU A 454 37.07 6.44 -7.92
N ASP A 455 36.37 6.13 -6.84
CA ASP A 455 35.17 5.30 -6.90
C ASP A 455 33.92 6.17 -6.89
N VAL A 456 33.01 5.87 -7.82
CA VAL A 456 31.73 6.54 -7.96
C VAL A 456 30.63 5.49 -7.83
N TYR A 457 29.75 5.68 -6.85
CA TYR A 457 28.67 4.73 -6.53
C TYR A 457 27.53 5.46 -5.83
N TYR A 458 26.36 4.84 -5.72
CA TYR A 458 25.24 5.41 -4.96
C TYR A 458 24.79 4.45 -3.86
N LYS A 459 24.23 5.02 -2.79
CA LYS A 459 23.59 4.26 -1.71
C LYS A 459 22.09 4.50 -1.75
N VAL A 460 21.34 3.43 -1.61
CA VAL A 460 19.87 3.43 -1.53
C VAL A 460 19.51 3.01 -0.11
N THR A 461 18.79 3.85 0.60
CA THR A 461 18.32 3.59 1.96
C THR A 461 16.80 3.46 1.93
N PRO A 462 16.27 2.23 1.96
CA PRO A 462 14.83 2.02 2.01
C PRO A 462 14.24 2.35 3.38
N VAL A 463 12.92 2.55 3.41
CA VAL A 463 12.17 2.67 4.66
C VAL A 463 12.13 1.30 5.35
N LEU A 464 12.65 1.22 6.58
CA LEU A 464 12.66 0.02 7.44
C LEU A 464 13.56 -1.15 6.99
N GLU A 465 14.39 -0.98 5.97
CA GLU A 465 15.39 -1.98 5.56
C GLU A 465 16.82 -1.42 5.58
N PRO A 466 17.86 -2.28 5.64
CA PRO A 466 19.25 -1.85 5.53
C PRO A 466 19.53 -1.16 4.19
N ALA A 467 20.46 -0.20 4.21
CA ALA A 467 20.90 0.47 3.00
C ALA A 467 21.66 -0.50 2.06
N GLY A 468 21.34 -0.43 0.78
CA GLY A 468 22.09 -1.08 -0.31
C GLY A 468 23.12 -0.14 -0.92
N THR A 469 24.26 -0.67 -1.35
CA THR A 469 25.29 0.07 -2.09
C THR A 469 25.34 -0.45 -3.52
N SER A 470 25.39 0.46 -4.49
CA SER A 470 25.52 0.09 -5.89
C SER A 470 26.86 -0.56 -6.21
N ARG A 471 26.92 -1.21 -7.36
CA ARG A 471 28.21 -1.51 -8.01
C ARG A 471 28.98 -0.21 -8.26
N VAL A 472 30.29 -0.32 -8.29
CA VAL A 472 31.20 0.83 -8.37
C VAL A 472 31.57 1.14 -9.82
N PHE A 473 31.55 2.42 -10.18
CA PHE A 473 32.26 2.93 -11.35
C PHE A 473 33.63 3.47 -10.90
N ASN A 474 34.69 2.75 -11.24
CA ASN A 474 36.06 3.18 -10.99
C ASN A 474 36.53 4.13 -12.11
N LEU A 475 36.47 5.43 -11.83
CA LEU A 475 36.71 6.50 -12.78
C LEU A 475 38.15 7.02 -12.70
N GLU A 476 38.86 7.05 -13.82
CA GLU A 476 40.11 7.80 -13.96
C GLU A 476 39.84 9.22 -14.46
N VAL A 477 40.21 10.24 -13.67
CA VAL A 477 40.15 11.63 -14.11
C VAL A 477 41.49 11.97 -14.76
N ARG A 478 41.57 11.90 -16.09
CA ARG A 478 42.81 12.21 -16.81
C ARG A 478 43.16 13.70 -16.69
N LYS A 479 44.45 13.98 -16.51
CA LYS A 479 44.98 15.33 -16.28
C LYS A 479 44.71 16.26 -17.46
N LEU A 480 44.91 17.56 -17.22
CA LEU A 480 44.99 18.54 -18.30
C LEU A 480 46.35 18.39 -19.02
N ASP A 481 46.32 18.15 -20.33
CA ASP A 481 47.53 17.97 -21.15
C ASP A 481 48.33 19.27 -21.41
N GLY A 482 47.93 20.39 -20.80
CA GLY A 482 48.57 21.70 -20.95
C GLY A 482 47.58 22.87 -20.83
N GLY A 483 48.04 24.08 -21.16
CA GLY A 483 47.24 25.31 -21.06
C GLY A 483 47.38 26.04 -19.72
N TRP A 484 48.44 25.74 -18.97
CA TRP A 484 48.80 26.46 -17.76
C TRP A 484 49.39 27.85 -18.10
N PRO A 485 49.04 28.91 -17.36
CA PRO A 485 49.53 30.26 -17.63
C PRO A 485 51.00 30.42 -17.27
N PHE A 486 51.67 31.32 -17.99
CA PHE A 486 53.01 31.79 -17.63
C PHE A 486 52.88 32.92 -16.60
N ILE A 487 53.76 32.93 -15.59
CA ILE A 487 53.97 34.11 -14.76
C ILE A 487 54.66 35.19 -15.58
N GLN A 488 54.30 36.47 -15.41
CA GLN A 488 54.78 37.57 -16.26
C GLN A 488 55.24 38.75 -15.43
N PHE A 489 56.29 39.44 -15.88
CA PHE A 489 56.69 40.72 -15.30
C PHE A 489 55.69 41.82 -15.69
N VAL A 490 55.16 42.51 -14.68
CA VAL A 490 54.24 43.64 -14.88
C VAL A 490 54.87 44.97 -14.51
N ASN A 491 55.91 44.97 -13.65
CA ASN A 491 56.58 46.19 -13.23
C ASN A 491 58.05 45.95 -12.81
N PRO A 492 59.04 46.39 -13.61
CA PRO A 492 58.91 46.99 -14.93
C PRO A 492 58.52 45.93 -15.98
N PRO A 493 57.85 46.32 -17.08
CA PRO A 493 57.62 45.41 -18.19
C PRO A 493 58.95 44.94 -18.79
N VAL A 494 59.03 43.64 -19.08
CA VAL A 494 60.22 42.98 -19.65
C VAL A 494 60.00 42.73 -21.14
N LEU A 495 60.99 43.10 -21.95
CA LEU A 495 61.06 42.81 -23.39
C LEU A 495 62.22 41.86 -23.64
N ASP A 496 62.03 40.90 -24.55
CA ASP A 496 63.05 39.91 -24.94
C ASP A 496 63.72 39.18 -23.76
N ALA A 497 62.92 38.85 -22.73
CA ALA A 497 63.39 38.22 -21.49
C ALA A 497 64.51 39.00 -20.75
N ARG A 498 64.64 40.31 -20.99
CA ARG A 498 65.66 41.17 -20.37
C ARG A 498 65.05 42.12 -19.34
N LEU A 499 65.39 41.89 -18.07
CA LEU A 499 65.02 42.76 -16.95
C LEU A 499 66.14 43.77 -16.70
N SER A 500 65.88 45.07 -16.86
CA SER A 500 66.84 46.13 -16.52
C SER A 500 66.75 46.50 -15.05
N LEU A 501 67.84 46.34 -14.32
CA LEU A 501 67.92 46.60 -12.89
C LEU A 501 67.72 48.10 -12.57
N ALA A 502 68.18 49.01 -13.44
CA ALA A 502 67.92 50.44 -13.30
C ALA A 502 66.43 50.80 -13.29
N LYS A 503 65.58 49.99 -13.94
CA LYS A 503 64.12 50.21 -13.99
C LYS A 503 63.36 49.51 -12.86
N VAL A 504 64.01 48.65 -12.06
CA VAL A 504 63.35 47.94 -10.97
C VAL A 504 63.04 48.90 -9.81
N PRO A 505 61.78 49.03 -9.37
CA PRO A 505 61.43 49.87 -8.22
C PRO A 505 62.17 49.46 -6.93
N PRO A 506 62.25 50.35 -5.92
CA PRO A 506 62.83 50.01 -4.62
C PRO A 506 62.17 48.78 -3.96
N GLY A 507 60.87 48.58 -4.18
CA GLY A 507 60.10 47.43 -3.68
C GLY A 507 60.29 46.12 -4.45
N GLY A 508 61.13 46.08 -5.48
CA GLY A 508 61.39 44.91 -6.30
C GLY A 508 60.63 44.88 -7.63
N ALA A 509 60.87 43.83 -8.41
CA ALA A 509 60.23 43.60 -9.70
C ALA A 509 58.91 42.83 -9.50
N GLY A 510 57.80 43.44 -9.86
CA GLY A 510 56.46 42.87 -9.76
C GLY A 510 56.18 41.86 -10.88
N LEU A 511 55.64 40.72 -10.50
CA LEU A 511 55.13 39.67 -11.37
C LEU A 511 53.67 39.37 -11.08
N GLU A 512 52.95 38.93 -12.09
CA GLU A 512 51.59 38.43 -11.97
C GLU A 512 51.48 37.06 -12.65
N LEU A 513 50.87 36.12 -11.95
CA LEU A 513 50.42 34.85 -12.51
C LEU A 513 48.93 34.98 -12.88
N PRO A 514 48.56 34.92 -14.17
CA PRO A 514 47.16 34.89 -14.59
C PRO A 514 46.41 33.69 -14.01
N GLY A 515 45.09 33.80 -13.87
CA GLY A 515 44.24 32.71 -13.41
C GLY A 515 44.28 31.49 -14.33
N TRP A 516 44.11 30.31 -13.74
CA TRP A 516 44.17 29.01 -14.43
C TRP A 516 42.84 28.25 -14.29
N VAL A 517 42.71 27.18 -15.08
CA VAL A 517 41.56 26.26 -14.97
C VAL A 517 41.55 25.63 -13.58
N TYR A 518 40.40 25.67 -12.90
CA TYR A 518 40.22 25.27 -11.50
C TYR A 518 40.97 26.12 -10.46
N MET A 519 41.33 27.38 -10.79
CA MET A 519 41.74 28.33 -9.75
C MET A 519 40.61 28.49 -8.72
N ALA A 520 40.92 28.30 -7.44
CA ALA A 520 39.95 28.42 -6.35
C ALA A 520 40.59 29.02 -5.09
N PRO A 521 39.81 29.71 -4.23
CA PRO A 521 40.28 30.15 -2.92
C PRO A 521 40.85 28.99 -2.09
N GLY A 522 41.89 29.25 -1.30
CA GLY A 522 42.56 28.25 -0.47
C GLY A 522 43.56 27.36 -1.22
N GLN A 523 43.51 27.32 -2.56
CA GLN A 523 44.42 26.52 -3.36
C GLN A 523 45.88 26.93 -3.14
N ARG A 524 46.79 25.97 -2.91
CA ARG A 524 48.20 26.29 -2.61
C ARG A 524 49.02 26.55 -3.86
N VAL A 525 49.63 27.73 -3.95
CA VAL A 525 50.54 28.14 -5.02
C VAL A 525 51.91 28.47 -4.43
N ARG A 526 52.94 27.78 -4.90
CA ARG A 526 54.34 28.04 -4.57
C ARG A 526 55.01 28.76 -5.73
N ILE A 527 55.72 29.83 -5.42
CA ILE A 527 56.50 30.57 -6.41
C ILE A 527 57.90 30.74 -5.85
N LYS A 528 58.91 30.37 -6.64
CA LYS A 528 60.31 30.58 -6.29
C LYS A 528 61.07 31.15 -7.48
N THR A 529 62.12 31.90 -7.18
CA THR A 529 63.09 32.40 -8.16
C THR A 529 64.45 31.80 -7.87
N VAL A 530 65.19 31.48 -8.93
CA VAL A 530 66.55 30.94 -8.87
C VAL A 530 67.43 31.79 -9.79
N GLY A 531 68.63 32.13 -9.35
CA GLY A 531 69.65 32.79 -10.18
C GLY A 531 71.05 32.49 -9.67
N LEU A 532 72.09 32.79 -10.45
CA LEU A 532 73.48 32.61 -10.02
C LEU A 532 74.02 33.88 -9.36
N LEU A 533 74.75 33.76 -8.26
CA LEU A 533 75.41 34.90 -7.61
C LEU A 533 76.51 35.50 -8.49
N GLN A 534 76.55 36.83 -8.57
CA GLN A 534 77.60 37.58 -9.27
C GLN A 534 78.99 37.34 -8.66
N SER A 535 79.07 37.11 -7.34
CA SER A 535 80.32 36.97 -6.59
C SER A 535 80.97 35.59 -6.68
N SER A 536 80.19 34.52 -6.83
CA SER A 536 80.67 33.14 -6.72
C SER A 536 80.17 32.20 -7.82
N GLY A 537 79.18 32.61 -8.61
CA GLY A 537 78.53 31.74 -9.61
C GLY A 537 77.68 30.60 -9.02
N THR A 538 77.47 30.56 -7.70
CA THR A 538 76.61 29.55 -7.05
C THR A 538 75.13 29.91 -7.16
N ALA A 539 74.26 28.91 -7.27
CA ALA A 539 72.82 29.12 -7.33
C ALA A 539 72.26 29.67 -6.01
N LEU A 540 71.47 30.74 -6.11
CA LEU A 540 70.70 31.33 -5.03
C LEU A 540 69.22 31.12 -5.34
N THR A 541 68.48 30.54 -4.38
CA THR A 541 67.03 30.33 -4.48
C THR A 541 66.32 31.20 -3.45
N LEU A 542 65.24 31.85 -3.86
CA LEU A 542 64.35 32.61 -2.98
C LEU A 542 62.90 32.16 -3.20
N GLY A 543 62.22 31.80 -2.11
CA GLY A 543 60.78 31.58 -2.11
C GLY A 543 60.05 32.91 -2.16
N LEU A 544 59.37 33.19 -3.26
CA LEU A 544 58.59 34.41 -3.44
C LEU A 544 57.17 34.29 -2.86
N ARG A 545 56.63 33.05 -2.83
CA ARG A 545 55.35 32.71 -2.22
C ARG A 545 55.47 31.34 -1.56
N ILE A 546 55.47 31.30 -0.23
CA ILE A 546 55.67 30.10 0.60
C ILE A 546 54.86 30.16 1.90
N GLY A 547 54.64 29.01 2.54
CA GLY A 547 54.01 28.93 3.87
C GLY A 547 52.59 29.52 3.89
N VAL A 548 52.37 30.51 4.77
CA VAL A 548 51.05 31.16 4.96
C VAL A 548 50.59 31.96 3.73
N ALA A 549 51.52 32.32 2.84
CA ALA A 549 51.19 33.02 1.61
C ALA A 549 50.81 32.06 0.47
N GLU A 550 50.99 30.73 0.60
CA GLU A 550 50.66 29.80 -0.49
C GLU A 550 49.17 29.81 -0.90
N PRO A 551 48.21 29.75 0.04
CA PRO A 551 46.79 29.68 -0.30
C PRO A 551 46.34 30.89 -1.12
N VAL A 552 45.62 30.67 -2.22
CA VAL A 552 44.99 31.73 -3.01
C VAL A 552 43.94 32.42 -2.15
N THR A 553 44.04 33.74 -2.05
CA THR A 553 43.07 34.57 -1.31
C THR A 553 41.83 34.83 -2.14
N GLU A 554 40.73 35.20 -1.48
CA GLU A 554 39.49 35.59 -2.18
C GLU A 554 39.73 36.75 -3.15
N ALA A 555 40.53 37.75 -2.76
CA ALA A 555 40.86 38.88 -3.62
C ALA A 555 41.64 38.47 -4.88
N GLU A 556 42.58 37.53 -4.76
CA GLU A 556 43.33 36.98 -5.91
C GLU A 556 42.43 36.16 -6.83
N TYR A 557 41.52 35.38 -6.27
CA TYR A 557 40.53 34.61 -7.03
C TYR A 557 39.60 35.53 -7.83
N GLN A 558 39.01 36.54 -7.20
CA GLN A 558 38.12 37.51 -7.86
C GLN A 558 38.86 38.31 -8.94
N ALA A 559 40.11 38.69 -8.69
CA ALA A 559 40.95 39.38 -9.67
C ALA A 559 41.47 38.46 -10.79
N ARG A 560 41.30 37.13 -10.66
CA ARG A 560 41.84 36.08 -11.54
C ARG A 560 43.34 36.24 -11.79
N ARG A 561 44.09 36.57 -10.74
CA ARG A 561 45.55 36.72 -10.80
C ARG A 561 46.20 36.63 -9.42
N VAL A 562 47.43 36.14 -9.37
CA VAL A 562 48.26 36.07 -8.16
C VAL A 562 49.47 36.99 -8.34
N PRO A 563 49.53 38.14 -7.64
CA PRO A 563 50.67 39.04 -7.67
C PRO A 563 51.80 38.54 -6.76
N VAL A 564 53.05 38.78 -7.17
CA VAL A 564 54.25 38.50 -6.38
C VAL A 564 55.37 39.48 -6.76
N SER A 565 56.36 39.69 -5.91
CA SER A 565 57.51 40.57 -6.22
C SER A 565 58.82 39.83 -5.98
N ILE A 566 59.79 40.00 -6.88
CA ILE A 566 61.19 39.65 -6.62
C ILE A 566 61.86 40.86 -5.96
N PRO A 567 62.35 40.75 -4.71
CA PRO A 567 63.02 41.84 -4.03
C PRO A 567 64.21 42.38 -4.81
N ARG A 568 64.36 43.70 -4.84
CA ARG A 568 65.48 44.36 -5.55
C ARG A 568 66.84 43.88 -5.02
N GLU A 569 66.97 43.71 -3.70
CA GLU A 569 68.16 43.18 -3.04
C GLU A 569 68.57 41.77 -3.52
N PHE A 570 67.59 40.95 -3.91
CA PHE A 570 67.87 39.63 -4.49
C PHE A 570 68.46 39.79 -5.89
N LEU A 571 67.83 40.61 -6.74
CA LEU A 571 68.28 40.88 -8.11
C LEU A 571 69.67 41.49 -8.15
N GLU A 572 69.98 42.43 -7.25
CA GLU A 572 71.28 43.10 -7.19
C GLU A 572 72.46 42.13 -7.04
N ARG A 573 72.22 40.96 -6.43
CA ARG A 573 73.23 39.92 -6.18
C ARG A 573 73.43 38.94 -7.34
N LEU A 574 72.54 38.93 -8.34
CA LEU A 574 72.56 37.96 -9.44
C LEU A 574 73.55 38.34 -10.55
N GLN A 575 74.00 37.36 -11.33
CA GLN A 575 74.84 37.59 -12.50
C GLN A 575 74.15 38.48 -13.55
N ARG A 576 74.89 39.45 -14.08
CA ARG A 576 74.45 40.29 -15.20
C ARG A 576 74.73 39.63 -16.55
N ASN A 577 73.91 39.95 -17.56
CA ASN A 577 74.08 39.56 -18.96
C ASN A 577 74.21 38.04 -19.18
N SER A 578 73.52 37.24 -18.36
CA SER A 578 73.50 35.77 -18.40
C SER A 578 72.07 35.24 -18.24
N GLU A 579 71.67 34.27 -19.06
CA GLU A 579 70.36 33.58 -19.00
C GLU A 579 70.30 32.53 -17.89
N THR A 580 70.63 32.94 -16.66
CA THR A 580 70.75 32.04 -15.51
C THR A 580 69.64 32.20 -14.48
N ASN A 581 68.73 33.15 -14.69
CA ASN A 581 67.65 33.43 -13.77
C ASN A 581 66.33 32.82 -14.25
N SER A 582 65.58 32.23 -13.33
CA SER A 582 64.28 31.62 -13.63
C SER A 582 63.28 31.81 -12.49
N VAL A 583 62.00 31.87 -12.85
CA VAL A 583 60.89 31.84 -11.89
C VAL A 583 60.05 30.60 -12.19
N THR A 584 59.81 29.78 -11.18
CA THR A 584 59.01 28.57 -11.28
C THR A 584 57.77 28.68 -10.41
N VAL A 585 56.65 28.16 -10.92
CA VAL A 585 55.35 28.14 -10.26
C VAL A 585 54.90 26.70 -10.10
N ASP A 586 54.51 26.32 -8.90
CA ASP A 586 54.01 24.99 -8.55
C ASP A 586 52.63 25.14 -7.88
N VAL A 587 51.58 24.55 -8.46
CA VAL A 587 50.20 24.65 -7.96
C VAL A 587 49.72 23.29 -7.48
N SER A 588 49.21 23.21 -6.24
CA SER A 588 48.57 22.00 -5.73
C SER A 588 47.06 22.04 -5.95
N PHE A 589 46.49 20.90 -6.33
CA PHE A 589 45.04 20.71 -6.50
C PHE A 589 44.46 19.76 -5.46
N ASP A 590 45.28 19.23 -4.55
CA ASP A 590 44.95 18.17 -3.59
C ASP A 590 45.52 18.48 -2.19
N ASP A 591 45.25 19.69 -1.70
CA ASP A 591 45.59 20.15 -0.34
C ASP A 591 47.09 20.13 0.00
N GLY A 592 47.95 20.20 -1.01
CA GLY A 592 49.41 20.20 -0.87
C GLY A 592 50.05 18.82 -0.94
N LEU A 593 49.30 17.75 -1.24
CA LEU A 593 49.84 16.40 -1.37
C LEU A 593 50.71 16.24 -2.62
N SER A 594 50.30 16.86 -3.72
CA SER A 594 51.07 16.93 -4.97
C SER A 594 51.01 18.33 -5.59
N TYR A 595 51.98 18.62 -6.46
CA TYR A 595 52.10 19.90 -7.14
C TYR A 595 52.24 19.68 -8.65
N THR A 596 51.48 20.46 -9.41
CA THR A 596 51.60 20.59 -10.85
C THR A 596 52.48 21.79 -11.15
N GLN A 597 53.60 21.56 -11.83
CA GLN A 597 54.47 22.63 -12.27
C GLN A 597 53.87 23.34 -13.48
N PHE A 598 53.74 24.65 -13.38
CA PHE A 598 53.37 25.51 -14.50
C PHE A 598 54.62 25.91 -15.31
N PRO A 599 54.46 26.35 -16.56
CA PRO A 599 55.57 26.78 -17.39
C PRO A 599 56.44 27.83 -16.68
N PRO A 600 57.75 27.58 -16.50
CA PRO A 600 58.64 28.55 -15.89
C PRO A 600 58.93 29.67 -16.88
N ILE A 601 59.39 30.81 -16.36
CA ILE A 601 60.03 31.86 -17.17
C ILE A 601 61.50 31.92 -16.86
N THR A 602 62.30 32.24 -17.87
CA THR A 602 63.72 32.61 -17.72
C THR A 602 63.89 34.08 -18.05
N PHE A 603 64.90 34.71 -17.44
CA PHE A 603 65.25 36.09 -17.75
C PHE A 603 66.74 36.38 -17.56
N THR A 604 67.24 37.29 -18.38
CA THR A 604 68.56 37.91 -18.25
C THR A 604 68.42 39.21 -17.47
N LEU A 605 69.22 39.37 -16.42
CA LEU A 605 69.33 40.64 -15.71
C LEU A 605 70.38 41.51 -16.39
N VAL A 606 69.99 42.71 -16.82
CA VAL A 606 70.87 43.72 -17.40
C VAL A 606 70.91 44.94 -16.48
N ASP A 607 71.87 45.83 -16.68
CA ASP A 607 72.02 47.02 -15.84
C ASP A 607 70.83 47.99 -15.94
#